data_AF-A0AAU1J9W8-F1
#
_entry.id   AF-A0AAU1J9W8-F1
#
_cell.length_a   1.000
_cell.length_b   1.000
_cell.length_c   1.000
_cell.angle_alpha   90.00
_cell.angle_beta   90.00
_cell.angle_gamma   90.00
#
_symmetry.space_group_name_H-M   'P 1'
#
loop_
_entity.id
_entity.type
_entity.pdbx_description
1 polymer ?
#
loop_
_entity_poly.entity_id
_entity_poly.type
_entity_poly.pdbx_seq_one_letter_code
_entity_poly.pdbx_strand_id
1 'polypeptide(L)'
;MSGGSFGRLSDLVESLTGDVVFAMSRGSKELFHSDTLAWYVERHPVLGEALLDAWLIPESCDGFGQVRVRREWRNLDLVVEYPGRSPLVIENKVFSLPDTGQLDSYADGKLHGLDRPVLVLLSLLDPGWPGRTWTTPAGTMWHWRGYDELCAALRPCLPGLRGADRFGADVFERWLGLIGTLVGLSAEVGTPADSEPLLLPEETAAMLRPARLDATVQKMRCLHATNRIRAELAGEIEREGILVRTAMSRGQGIVEMFTACPGPGFGWQIQEGQFRLVNLTGAGPGHGKGEERRAVREGQARAFGDYFRFDRARDLLGDTGPERPGVSPDQPLSFNGFAPDFVYRSVPAPGLTIEQVVDLGVIFAREALKAHADAFGDVLRADG
;
A
#
# COMPACT_ATOMS: atom_id res chain seq x y z
N MET A 1 -11.10 -9.16 -18.97
CA MET A 1 -11.22 -10.51 -18.37
C MET A 1 -11.98 -11.42 -19.34
N SER A 2 -11.48 -12.62 -19.61
CA SER A 2 -12.18 -13.61 -20.44
C SER A 2 -13.29 -14.29 -19.63
N GLY A 3 -14.28 -14.91 -20.29
CA GLY A 3 -15.41 -15.55 -19.61
C GLY A 3 -15.04 -16.62 -18.55
N GLY A 4 -13.84 -17.19 -18.61
CA GLY A 4 -13.34 -18.14 -17.59
C GLY A 4 -12.90 -17.48 -16.28
N SER A 5 -12.40 -16.25 -16.32
CA SER A 5 -11.96 -15.50 -15.13
C SER A 5 -13.16 -15.03 -14.28
N PHE A 6 -14.26 -14.66 -14.94
CA PHE A 6 -15.51 -14.29 -14.27
C PHE A 6 -16.12 -15.45 -13.47
N GLY A 7 -16.10 -16.67 -14.02
CA GLY A 7 -16.61 -17.86 -13.32
C GLY A 7 -15.83 -18.13 -12.03
N ARG A 8 -14.50 -18.14 -12.12
CA ARG A 8 -13.62 -18.36 -10.97
C ARG A 8 -13.78 -17.29 -9.89
N LEU A 9 -13.90 -16.02 -10.28
CA LEU A 9 -14.13 -14.94 -9.32
C LEU A 9 -15.47 -15.10 -8.59
N SER A 10 -16.53 -15.48 -9.31
CA SER A 10 -17.83 -15.76 -8.72
C SER A 10 -17.74 -16.87 -7.67
N ASP A 11 -17.06 -17.97 -7.99
CA ASP A 11 -16.88 -19.12 -7.08
C ASP A 11 -16.12 -18.70 -5.81
N LEU A 12 -15.08 -17.88 -5.95
CA LEU A 12 -14.31 -17.36 -4.81
C LEU A 12 -15.17 -16.47 -3.90
N VAL A 13 -15.97 -15.57 -4.49
CA VAL A 13 -16.88 -14.70 -3.73
C VAL A 13 -17.97 -15.53 -3.05
N GLU A 14 -18.54 -16.51 -3.71
CA GLU A 14 -19.55 -17.40 -3.13
C GLU A 14 -18.96 -18.18 -1.95
N SER A 15 -17.76 -18.74 -2.12
CA SER A 15 -17.03 -19.42 -1.05
C SER A 15 -16.80 -18.51 0.16
N LEU A 16 -16.40 -17.26 -0.04
CA LEU A 16 -16.21 -16.30 1.04
C LEU A 16 -17.53 -15.95 1.74
N THR A 17 -18.55 -15.59 0.96
CA THR A 17 -19.83 -15.11 1.51
C THR A 17 -20.64 -16.22 2.21
N GLY A 18 -20.42 -17.49 1.84
CA GLY A 18 -20.93 -18.66 2.54
C GLY A 18 -20.13 -19.09 3.77
N ASP A 19 -18.98 -18.47 4.06
CA ASP A 19 -18.09 -18.87 5.16
C ASP A 19 -18.39 -18.11 6.46
N VAL A 20 -18.71 -18.84 7.53
CA VAL A 20 -18.95 -18.25 8.86
C VAL A 20 -17.70 -17.58 9.43
N VAL A 21 -16.51 -18.13 9.18
CA VAL A 21 -15.23 -17.57 9.64
C VAL A 21 -14.95 -16.25 8.92
N PHE A 22 -15.30 -16.15 7.63
CA PHE A 22 -15.26 -14.86 6.92
C PHE A 22 -16.26 -13.88 7.49
N ALA A 23 -17.49 -14.32 7.74
CA ALA A 23 -18.52 -13.46 8.32
C ALA A 23 -18.07 -12.85 9.67
N MET A 24 -17.38 -13.66 10.50
CA MET A 24 -16.76 -13.23 11.76
C MET A 24 -15.59 -12.26 11.53
N SER A 25 -14.72 -12.52 10.55
CA SER A 25 -13.54 -11.68 10.30
C SER A 25 -13.89 -10.26 9.86
N ARG A 26 -15.05 -10.04 9.22
CA ARG A 26 -15.47 -8.70 8.75
C ARG A 26 -15.65 -7.66 9.86
N GLY A 27 -15.90 -8.07 11.11
CA GLY A 27 -16.17 -7.16 12.23
C GLY A 27 -14.92 -6.39 12.68
N SER A 28 -13.81 -7.10 12.88
CA SER A 28 -12.55 -6.54 13.39
C SER A 28 -11.40 -6.62 12.38
N LYS A 29 -11.62 -7.21 11.20
CA LYS A 29 -10.71 -7.29 10.05
C LYS A 29 -9.33 -7.80 10.47
N GLU A 30 -8.32 -6.94 10.52
CA GLU A 30 -6.94 -7.31 10.83
C GLU A 30 -6.81 -7.98 12.19
N LEU A 31 -7.50 -7.45 13.20
CA LEU A 31 -7.44 -7.97 14.56
C LEU A 31 -7.96 -9.41 14.66
N PHE A 32 -9.00 -9.78 13.89
CA PHE A 32 -9.48 -11.16 13.86
C PHE A 32 -8.37 -12.14 13.47
N HIS A 33 -7.57 -11.80 12.47
CA HIS A 33 -6.49 -12.67 11.99
C HIS A 33 -5.32 -12.72 12.97
N SER A 34 -4.95 -11.57 13.55
CA SER A 34 -3.90 -11.51 14.59
C SER A 34 -4.31 -12.27 15.85
N ASP A 35 -5.56 -12.15 16.30
CA ASP A 35 -6.11 -12.84 17.48
C ASP A 35 -6.19 -14.35 17.25
N THR A 36 -6.64 -14.76 16.05
CA THR A 36 -6.68 -16.17 15.68
C THR A 36 -5.27 -16.76 15.72
N LEU A 37 -4.31 -16.13 15.03
CA LEU A 37 -2.93 -16.59 15.04
C LEU A 37 -2.36 -16.64 16.46
N ALA A 38 -2.56 -15.57 17.24
CA ALA A 38 -2.10 -15.47 18.62
C ALA A 38 -2.63 -16.63 19.49
N TRP A 39 -3.93 -16.92 19.42
CA TRP A 39 -4.54 -17.99 20.21
C TRP A 39 -3.92 -19.35 19.89
N TYR A 40 -3.73 -19.64 18.59
CA TYR A 40 -3.18 -20.93 18.15
C TYR A 40 -1.70 -21.08 18.51
N VAL A 41 -0.86 -20.06 18.27
CA VAL A 41 0.57 -20.13 18.60
C VAL A 41 0.84 -20.08 20.11
N GLU A 42 -0.06 -19.50 20.90
CA GLU A 42 0.03 -19.51 22.37
C GLU A 42 -0.32 -20.88 22.96
N ARG A 43 -1.32 -21.56 22.37
CA ARG A 43 -1.89 -22.80 22.94
C ARG A 43 -1.31 -24.09 22.36
N HIS A 44 -0.74 -24.03 21.16
CA HIS A 44 -0.20 -25.19 20.46
C HIS A 44 1.25 -24.92 20.04
N PRO A 45 2.25 -25.29 20.86
CA PRO A 45 3.66 -25.00 20.60
C PRO A 45 4.15 -25.44 19.21
N VAL A 46 3.64 -26.56 18.69
CA VAL A 46 3.97 -27.05 17.33
C VAL A 46 3.69 -26.03 16.23
N LEU A 47 2.67 -25.16 16.39
CA LEU A 47 2.36 -24.11 15.43
C LEU A 47 3.32 -22.93 15.55
N GLY A 48 3.68 -22.54 16.77
CA GLY A 48 4.66 -21.48 16.99
C GLY A 48 6.06 -21.90 16.53
N GLU A 49 6.50 -23.11 16.86
CA GLU A 49 7.78 -23.66 16.39
C GLU A 49 7.83 -23.72 14.86
N ALA A 50 6.79 -24.25 14.21
CA ALA A 50 6.72 -24.28 12.74
C ALA A 50 6.76 -22.88 12.11
N LEU A 51 6.11 -21.89 12.73
CA LEU A 51 6.16 -20.50 12.28
C LEU A 51 7.57 -19.91 12.39
N LEU A 52 8.21 -20.08 13.56
CA LEU A 52 9.53 -19.54 13.85
C LEU A 52 10.59 -20.18 12.94
N ASP A 53 10.50 -21.48 12.72
CA ASP A 53 11.40 -22.21 11.83
C ASP A 53 11.20 -21.80 10.37
N ALA A 54 9.95 -21.72 9.90
CA ALA A 54 9.64 -21.29 8.53
C ALA A 54 10.12 -19.86 8.24
N TRP A 55 10.13 -18.99 9.24
CA TRP A 55 10.59 -17.61 9.11
C TRP A 55 12.03 -17.39 9.55
N LEU A 56 12.77 -18.47 9.87
CA LEU A 56 14.18 -18.46 10.23
C LEU A 56 14.48 -17.53 11.42
N ILE A 57 13.62 -17.56 12.44
CA ILE A 57 13.80 -16.73 13.63
C ILE A 57 15.03 -17.24 14.41
N PRO A 58 16.05 -16.39 14.65
CA PRO A 58 17.30 -16.81 15.26
C PRO A 58 17.13 -17.35 16.68
N GLU A 59 18.10 -18.15 17.10
CA GLU A 59 18.26 -18.52 18.49
C GLU A 59 18.64 -17.30 19.34
N SER A 60 18.15 -17.27 20.57
CA SER A 60 18.49 -16.26 21.58
C SER A 60 18.96 -16.93 22.86
N CYS A 61 20.05 -16.41 23.43
CA CYS A 61 20.56 -16.81 24.74
C CYS A 61 19.70 -16.24 25.89
N ASP A 62 19.01 -15.12 25.61
CA ASP A 62 18.21 -14.35 26.56
C ASP A 62 16.73 -14.68 26.32
N GLY A 63 16.35 -15.90 26.69
CA GLY A 63 15.01 -16.44 26.48
C GLY A 63 14.12 -16.35 27.72
N PHE A 64 12.83 -16.08 27.51
CA PHE A 64 11.82 -16.34 28.54
C PHE A 64 11.70 -17.84 28.80
N GLY A 65 11.40 -18.24 30.04
CA GLY A 65 11.21 -19.66 30.40
C GLY A 65 9.90 -20.26 29.90
N GLN A 66 9.01 -19.46 29.30
CA GLN A 66 7.69 -19.87 28.80
C GLN A 66 7.34 -19.08 27.55
N VAL A 67 6.48 -19.67 26.71
CA VAL A 67 5.87 -18.99 25.56
C VAL A 67 5.04 -17.80 26.05
N ARG A 68 5.26 -16.64 25.43
CA ARG A 68 4.48 -15.43 25.70
C ARG A 68 4.03 -14.81 24.39
N VAL A 69 2.74 -14.56 24.28
CA VAL A 69 2.13 -13.96 23.10
C VAL A 69 1.37 -12.71 23.53
N ARG A 70 1.71 -11.56 22.94
CA ARG A 70 1.15 -10.26 23.29
C ARG A 70 0.48 -9.64 22.07
N ARG A 71 -0.82 -9.38 22.18
CA ARG A 71 -1.65 -8.70 21.16
C ARG A 71 -1.68 -7.21 21.43
N GLU A 72 -1.69 -6.40 20.38
CA GLU A 72 -1.78 -4.92 20.43
C GLU A 72 -0.77 -4.26 21.38
N TRP A 73 0.37 -4.90 21.65
CA TRP A 73 1.33 -4.42 22.64
C TRP A 73 2.04 -3.19 22.11
N ARG A 74 1.75 -2.03 22.73
CA ARG A 74 2.25 -0.72 22.28
C ARG A 74 1.85 -0.37 20.85
N ASN A 75 0.69 -0.89 20.42
CA ASN A 75 0.15 -0.79 19.05
C ASN A 75 0.81 -1.73 18.03
N LEU A 76 1.71 -2.64 18.44
CA LEU A 76 2.16 -3.73 17.57
C LEU A 76 1.09 -4.81 17.55
N ASP A 77 0.66 -5.25 16.36
CA ASP A 77 -0.45 -6.20 16.23
C ASP A 77 -0.20 -7.49 17.01
N LEU A 78 1.01 -8.06 16.89
CA LEU A 78 1.38 -9.30 17.58
C LEU A 78 2.88 -9.34 17.92
N VAL A 79 3.20 -9.73 19.15
CA VAL A 79 4.56 -10.04 19.60
C VAL A 79 4.59 -11.46 20.16
N VAL A 80 5.46 -12.30 19.62
CA VAL A 80 5.63 -13.71 19.97
C VAL A 80 7.02 -13.91 20.55
N GLU A 81 7.09 -14.43 21.78
CA GLU A 81 8.32 -14.72 22.48
C GLU A 81 8.35 -16.20 22.85
N TYR A 82 9.25 -16.94 22.24
CA TYR A 82 9.47 -18.36 22.50
C TYR A 82 10.80 -18.56 23.23
N PRO A 83 10.88 -19.52 24.17
CA PRO A 83 12.14 -19.87 24.81
C PRO A 83 13.23 -20.19 23.80
N GLY A 84 14.40 -19.58 23.95
CA GLY A 84 15.56 -19.83 23.08
C GLY A 84 15.47 -19.20 21.68
N ARG A 85 14.48 -18.35 21.40
CA ARG A 85 14.32 -17.66 20.10
C ARG A 85 14.25 -16.14 20.29
N SER A 86 14.72 -15.39 19.31
CA SER A 86 14.52 -13.93 19.28
C SER A 86 13.01 -13.59 19.26
N PRO A 87 12.57 -12.48 19.90
CA PRO A 87 11.19 -12.04 19.81
C PRO A 87 10.79 -11.78 18.36
N LEU A 88 9.63 -12.30 17.96
CA LEU A 88 9.04 -12.07 16.65
C LEU A 88 7.93 -11.02 16.78
N VAL A 89 8.05 -9.92 16.08
CA VAL A 89 7.01 -8.89 15.95
C VAL A 89 6.35 -9.03 14.60
N ILE A 90 5.02 -9.09 14.58
CA ILE A 90 4.22 -9.18 13.36
C ILE A 90 3.30 -7.96 13.31
N GLU A 91 3.43 -7.17 12.26
CA GLU A 91 2.42 -6.20 11.83
C GLU A 91 1.58 -6.86 10.73
N ASN A 92 0.25 -6.83 10.87
CA ASN A 92 -0.67 -7.60 10.06
C ASN A 92 -1.52 -6.70 9.14
N LYS A 93 -1.55 -7.02 7.84
CA LYS A 93 -2.32 -6.29 6.81
C LYS A 93 -3.01 -7.25 5.82
N VAL A 94 -4.25 -7.62 6.09
CA VAL A 94 -5.14 -8.41 5.22
C VAL A 94 -5.93 -7.53 4.26
N PHE A 95 -6.57 -6.47 4.75
CA PHE A 95 -7.50 -5.64 3.97
C PHE A 95 -7.03 -4.18 3.79
N SER A 96 -5.98 -3.80 4.51
CA SER A 96 -5.33 -2.51 4.46
C SER A 96 -4.04 -2.56 3.62
N LEU A 97 -3.62 -1.39 3.12
CA LEU A 97 -2.35 -1.28 2.41
C LEU A 97 -1.20 -1.31 3.42
N PRO A 98 -0.07 -1.97 3.11
CA PRO A 98 1.17 -1.76 3.84
C PRO A 98 1.55 -0.27 3.89
N ASP A 99 1.87 0.22 5.09
CA ASP A 99 2.26 1.61 5.33
C ASP A 99 3.66 1.66 5.94
N THR A 100 4.66 2.06 5.16
CA THR A 100 6.04 2.18 5.64
C THR A 100 6.19 3.27 6.71
N GLY A 101 5.37 4.33 6.69
CA GLY A 101 5.41 5.36 7.73
C GLY A 101 4.99 4.83 9.10
N GLN A 102 4.03 3.89 9.13
CA GLN A 102 3.68 3.17 10.36
C GLN A 102 4.87 2.35 10.88
N LEU A 103 5.56 1.62 10.00
CA LEU A 103 6.71 0.79 10.35
C LEU A 103 7.91 1.63 10.83
N ASP A 104 8.15 2.78 10.20
CA ASP A 104 9.17 3.74 10.60
C ASP A 104 8.86 4.28 12.01
N SER A 105 7.58 4.59 12.31
CA SER A 105 7.17 5.07 13.64
C SER A 105 7.38 4.03 14.76
N TYR A 106 7.34 2.73 14.42
CA TYR A 106 7.60 1.68 15.40
C TYR A 106 9.07 1.59 15.77
N ALA A 107 9.96 1.79 14.79
CA ALA A 107 11.40 1.83 15.01
C ALA A 107 11.79 2.98 15.97
N ASP A 108 11.02 4.07 16.01
CA ASP A 108 11.26 5.25 16.86
C ASP A 108 10.81 5.10 18.34
N GLY A 109 10.65 3.87 18.84
CA GLY A 109 10.53 3.62 20.28
C GLY A 109 9.48 2.60 20.72
N LYS A 110 8.73 1.98 19.80
CA LYS A 110 7.76 0.94 20.17
C LYS A 110 8.43 -0.39 20.52
N LEU A 111 9.60 -0.66 19.94
CA LEU A 111 10.36 -1.89 20.09
C LEU A 111 11.17 -2.00 21.41
N HIS A 112 11.25 -0.92 22.19
CA HIS A 112 12.07 -0.90 23.42
C HIS A 112 11.69 -2.04 24.40
N GLY A 113 12.66 -2.81 24.87
CA GLY A 113 12.45 -3.94 25.78
C GLY A 113 12.17 -5.26 25.08
N LEU A 114 12.29 -5.30 23.75
CA LEU A 114 12.52 -6.53 23.00
C LEU A 114 14.01 -6.61 22.67
N ASP A 115 14.67 -7.70 23.05
CA ASP A 115 16.07 -7.91 22.67
C ASP A 115 16.15 -8.43 21.23
N ARG A 116 16.79 -7.65 20.36
CA ARG A 116 17.03 -7.98 18.93
C ARG A 116 15.82 -8.63 18.23
N PRO A 117 14.65 -7.98 18.21
CA PRO A 117 13.45 -8.56 17.63
C PRO A 117 13.59 -8.74 16.11
N VAL A 118 12.99 -9.80 15.58
CA VAL A 118 12.74 -9.95 14.14
C VAL A 118 11.40 -9.34 13.82
N LEU A 119 11.36 -8.45 12.83
CA LEU A 119 10.16 -7.69 12.48
C LEU A 119 9.60 -8.19 11.15
N VAL A 120 8.33 -8.57 11.15
CA VAL A 120 7.63 -9.10 10.00
C VAL A 120 6.40 -8.25 9.69
N LEU A 121 6.30 -7.79 8.45
CA LEU A 121 5.03 -7.38 7.86
C LEU A 121 4.37 -8.63 7.25
N LEU A 122 3.34 -9.14 7.90
CA LEU A 122 2.49 -10.18 7.33
C LEU A 122 1.38 -9.50 6.54
N SER A 123 1.38 -9.64 5.21
CA SER A 123 0.37 -8.99 4.38
C SER A 123 -0.18 -9.89 3.28
N LEU A 124 -1.48 -9.70 2.99
CA LEU A 124 -2.12 -10.29 1.81
C LEU A 124 -1.59 -9.67 0.52
N LEU A 125 -1.03 -8.45 0.61
CA LEU A 125 -0.53 -7.69 -0.51
C LEU A 125 1.00 -7.63 -0.49
N ASP A 126 1.59 -7.78 -1.66
CA ASP A 126 3.02 -7.54 -1.86
C ASP A 126 3.28 -6.02 -1.82
N PRO A 127 4.05 -5.51 -0.83
CA PRO A 127 4.38 -4.09 -0.75
C PRO A 127 5.37 -3.63 -1.83
N GLY A 128 5.91 -4.55 -2.65
CA GLY A 128 6.84 -4.26 -3.73
C GLY A 128 8.25 -3.93 -3.26
N TRP A 129 8.63 -4.42 -2.08
CA TRP A 129 9.93 -4.11 -1.47
C TRP A 129 11.06 -4.94 -2.13
N PRO A 130 12.14 -4.28 -2.61
CA PRO A 130 13.32 -4.99 -3.09
C PRO A 130 13.86 -5.95 -2.03
N GLY A 131 14.17 -7.18 -2.43
CA GLY A 131 14.65 -8.21 -1.50
C GLY A 131 13.64 -8.64 -0.43
N ARG A 132 12.37 -8.21 -0.55
CA ARG A 132 11.28 -8.46 0.42
C ARG A 132 11.56 -7.85 1.79
N THR A 133 12.31 -6.75 1.80
CA THR A 133 12.71 -6.06 3.03
C THR A 133 12.54 -4.56 2.92
N TRP A 134 12.15 -3.93 4.03
CA TRP A 134 12.15 -2.48 4.18
C TRP A 134 13.07 -2.09 5.33
N THR A 135 14.01 -1.20 5.07
CA THR A 135 14.87 -0.63 6.12
C THR A 135 14.36 0.77 6.43
N THR A 136 13.93 0.98 7.67
CA THR A 136 13.48 2.30 8.13
C THR A 136 14.65 3.31 8.11
N PRO A 137 14.38 4.62 8.12
CA PRO A 137 15.43 5.64 8.26
C PRO A 137 16.32 5.46 9.50
N ALA A 138 15.81 4.82 10.55
CA ALA A 138 16.55 4.48 11.76
C ALA A 138 17.43 3.22 11.63
N GLY A 139 17.52 2.63 10.43
CA GLY A 139 18.30 1.41 10.17
C GLY A 139 17.63 0.12 10.63
N THR A 140 16.35 0.15 11.00
CA THR A 140 15.62 -1.04 11.45
C THR A 140 15.04 -1.79 10.26
N MET A 141 15.27 -3.10 10.16
CA MET A 141 14.85 -3.91 9.02
C MET A 141 13.54 -4.67 9.30
N TRP A 142 12.59 -4.55 8.40
CA TRP A 142 11.35 -5.31 8.33
C TRP A 142 11.41 -6.33 7.19
N HIS A 143 10.92 -7.53 7.44
CA HIS A 143 10.74 -8.56 6.42
C HIS A 143 9.28 -8.66 6.02
N TRP A 144 9.00 -8.71 4.73
CA TRP A 144 7.65 -9.03 4.26
C TRP A 144 7.45 -10.55 4.15
N ARG A 145 6.29 -11.02 4.62
CA ARG A 145 5.80 -12.39 4.47
C ARG A 145 4.36 -12.38 3.97
N GLY A 146 4.08 -13.30 3.05
CA GLY A 146 2.74 -13.48 2.48
C GLY A 146 1.86 -14.38 3.34
N TYR A 147 0.54 -14.21 3.22
CA TYR A 147 -0.43 -15.09 3.87
C TYR A 147 -0.45 -16.52 3.29
N ASP A 148 -0.02 -16.68 2.05
CA ASP A 148 0.26 -17.96 1.42
C ASP A 148 1.42 -18.70 2.10
N GLU A 149 2.49 -17.99 2.46
CA GLU A 149 3.62 -18.54 3.21
C GLU A 149 3.23 -18.93 4.63
N LEU A 150 2.42 -18.11 5.31
CA LEU A 150 1.84 -18.46 6.60
C LEU A 150 1.04 -19.77 6.51
N CYS A 151 0.19 -19.89 5.49
CA CYS A 151 -0.57 -21.13 5.25
C CYS A 151 0.34 -22.32 4.98
N ALA A 152 1.38 -22.15 4.17
CA ALA A 152 2.33 -23.20 3.86
C ALA A 152 3.10 -23.68 5.10
N ALA A 153 3.44 -22.76 6.00
CA ALA A 153 4.13 -23.07 7.25
C ALA A 153 3.23 -23.85 8.24
N LEU A 154 1.96 -23.47 8.37
CA LEU A 154 1.09 -23.98 9.43
C LEU A 154 0.23 -25.19 9.02
N ARG A 155 -0.08 -25.34 7.73
CA ARG A 155 -0.92 -26.45 7.23
C ARG A 155 -0.35 -27.84 7.55
N PRO A 156 0.97 -28.10 7.48
CA PRO A 156 1.55 -29.40 7.84
C PRO A 156 1.33 -29.79 9.30
N CYS A 157 1.04 -28.84 10.20
CA CYS A 157 0.81 -29.10 11.62
C CYS A 157 -0.61 -29.61 11.92
N LEU A 158 -1.54 -29.56 10.95
CA LEU A 158 -2.95 -29.96 11.13
C LEU A 158 -3.13 -31.38 11.70
N PRO A 159 -2.40 -32.42 11.24
CA PRO A 159 -2.54 -33.77 11.82
C PRO A 159 -2.18 -33.80 13.30
N GLY A 160 -1.12 -33.10 13.70
CA GLY A 160 -0.71 -32.99 15.11
C GLY A 160 -1.74 -32.22 15.95
N LEU A 161 -2.22 -31.09 15.42
CA LEU A 161 -3.28 -30.31 16.06
C LEU A 161 -4.56 -31.13 16.23
N ARG A 162 -4.97 -31.89 15.20
CA ARG A 162 -6.17 -32.74 15.24
C ARG A 162 -6.05 -33.86 16.27
N GLY A 163 -4.84 -34.36 16.53
CA GLY A 163 -4.57 -35.32 17.60
C GLY A 163 -4.71 -34.74 19.01
N ALA A 164 -4.43 -33.44 19.19
CA ALA A 164 -4.46 -32.77 20.48
C ALA A 164 -5.79 -32.05 20.79
N ASP A 165 -6.37 -31.38 19.79
CA ASP A 165 -7.62 -30.64 19.86
C ASP A 165 -8.34 -30.73 18.50
N ARG A 166 -9.27 -31.68 18.38
CA ARG A 166 -9.99 -31.92 17.13
C ARG A 166 -10.85 -30.73 16.71
N PHE A 167 -11.57 -30.12 17.65
CA PHE A 167 -12.43 -28.97 17.33
C PHE A 167 -11.58 -27.75 16.96
N GLY A 168 -10.52 -27.49 17.72
CA GLY A 168 -9.54 -26.46 17.39
C GLY A 168 -8.91 -26.68 16.02
N ALA A 169 -8.60 -27.92 15.64
CA ALA A 169 -8.08 -28.25 14.32
C ALA A 169 -9.06 -27.96 13.18
N ASP A 170 -10.34 -28.31 13.34
CA ASP A 170 -11.37 -28.08 12.33
C ASP A 170 -11.61 -26.57 12.10
N VAL A 171 -11.62 -25.77 13.17
CA VAL A 171 -11.70 -24.30 13.09
C VAL A 171 -10.44 -23.73 12.41
N PHE A 172 -9.26 -24.23 12.77
CA PHE A 172 -8.00 -23.77 12.20
C PHE A 172 -7.89 -24.07 10.70
N GLU A 173 -8.25 -25.28 10.30
CA GLU A 173 -8.29 -25.70 8.90
C GLU A 173 -9.24 -24.80 8.09
N ARG A 174 -10.40 -24.46 8.66
CA ARG A 174 -11.34 -23.53 8.02
C ARG A 174 -10.75 -22.12 7.89
N TRP A 175 -10.07 -21.61 8.91
CA TRP A 175 -9.37 -20.33 8.85
C TRP A 175 -8.25 -20.31 7.80
N LEU A 176 -7.43 -21.37 7.71
CA LEU A 176 -6.44 -21.51 6.64
C LEU A 176 -7.10 -21.61 5.24
N GLY A 177 -8.28 -22.23 5.14
CA GLY A 177 -9.08 -22.26 3.92
C GLY A 177 -9.60 -20.88 3.51
N LEU A 178 -10.06 -20.08 4.48
CA LEU A 178 -10.43 -18.69 4.27
C LEU A 178 -9.24 -17.89 3.72
N ILE A 179 -8.07 -17.99 4.35
CA ILE A 179 -6.86 -17.30 3.88
C ILE A 179 -6.53 -17.73 2.44
N GLY A 180 -6.56 -19.03 2.16
CA GLY A 180 -6.32 -19.54 0.79
C GLY A 180 -7.29 -18.95 -0.24
N THR A 181 -8.56 -18.75 0.14
CA THR A 181 -9.57 -18.13 -0.72
C THR A 181 -9.27 -16.65 -0.95
N LEU A 182 -8.85 -15.91 0.09
CA LEU A 182 -8.44 -14.51 -0.03
C LEU A 182 -7.19 -14.33 -0.90
N VAL A 183 -6.21 -15.22 -0.75
CA VAL A 183 -5.00 -15.27 -1.61
C VAL A 183 -5.40 -15.54 -3.06
N GLY A 184 -6.27 -16.52 -3.30
CA GLY A 184 -6.79 -16.82 -4.64
C GLY A 184 -7.52 -15.64 -5.28
N LEU A 185 -8.34 -14.91 -4.50
CA LEU A 185 -9.01 -13.70 -4.96
C LEU A 185 -8.01 -12.58 -5.28
N SER A 186 -7.02 -12.36 -4.42
CA SER A 186 -5.96 -11.38 -4.65
C SER A 186 -5.21 -11.65 -5.96
N ALA A 187 -4.85 -12.91 -6.21
CA ALA A 187 -4.18 -13.31 -7.45
C ALA A 187 -5.06 -13.14 -8.71
N GLU A 188 -6.37 -13.38 -8.59
CA GLU A 188 -7.30 -13.31 -9.74
C GLU A 188 -7.58 -11.87 -10.18
N VAL A 189 -7.75 -10.92 -9.24
CA VAL A 189 -8.20 -9.55 -9.57
C VAL A 189 -7.31 -8.42 -9.07
N GLY A 190 -6.41 -8.71 -8.13
CA GLY A 190 -5.53 -7.72 -7.49
C GLY A 190 -4.27 -7.39 -8.30
N THR A 191 -3.84 -8.28 -9.19
CA THR A 191 -2.68 -8.14 -10.07
C THR A 191 -3.07 -8.15 -11.54
N PRO A 192 -3.71 -7.07 -12.03
CA PRO A 192 -4.16 -6.98 -13.42
C PRO A 192 -3.04 -7.02 -14.45
N ALA A 193 -3.35 -7.52 -15.64
CA ALA A 193 -2.46 -7.42 -16.79
C ALA A 193 -2.32 -5.97 -17.30
N ASP A 194 -1.25 -5.72 -18.06
CA ASP A 194 -0.88 -4.42 -18.64
C ASP A 194 -2.02 -3.73 -19.41
N SER A 195 -2.80 -4.51 -20.15
CA SER A 195 -3.93 -4.03 -20.96
C SER A 195 -5.23 -3.84 -20.19
N GLU A 196 -5.30 -4.27 -18.93
CA GLU A 196 -6.50 -4.11 -18.11
C GLU A 196 -6.57 -2.71 -17.49
N PRO A 197 -7.79 -2.19 -17.23
CA PRO A 197 -7.95 -0.86 -16.62
C PRO A 197 -7.44 -0.82 -15.18
N LEU A 198 -6.86 0.30 -14.76
CA LEU A 198 -6.50 0.54 -13.35
C LEU A 198 -7.74 0.51 -12.44
N LEU A 199 -8.79 1.22 -12.87
CA LEU A 199 -10.05 1.23 -12.15
C LEU A 199 -10.76 -0.12 -12.32
N LEU A 200 -11.24 -0.64 -11.21
CA LEU A 200 -12.00 -1.88 -11.16
C LEU A 200 -13.26 -1.73 -12.03
N PRO A 201 -13.46 -2.58 -13.06
CA PRO A 201 -14.68 -2.53 -13.87
C PRO A 201 -15.93 -2.73 -13.02
N GLU A 202 -17.03 -2.03 -13.34
CA GLU A 202 -18.28 -2.07 -12.55
C GLU A 202 -18.85 -3.49 -12.42
N GLU A 203 -18.72 -4.32 -13.47
CA GLU A 203 -19.13 -5.73 -13.42
C GLU A 203 -18.34 -6.51 -12.36
N THR A 204 -17.02 -6.30 -12.30
CA THR A 204 -16.14 -6.89 -11.28
C THR A 204 -16.45 -6.36 -9.89
N ALA A 205 -16.65 -5.05 -9.77
CA ALA A 205 -17.05 -4.42 -8.52
C ALA A 205 -18.40 -4.95 -8.02
N ALA A 206 -19.36 -5.19 -8.91
CA ALA A 206 -20.67 -5.78 -8.60
C ALA A 206 -20.55 -7.15 -7.96
N MET A 207 -19.67 -8.01 -8.48
CA MET A 207 -19.43 -9.34 -7.90
C MET A 207 -18.73 -9.27 -6.54
N LEU A 208 -17.87 -8.27 -6.30
CA LEU A 208 -17.12 -8.15 -5.04
C LEU A 208 -17.91 -7.47 -3.91
N ARG A 209 -18.92 -6.66 -4.25
CA ARG A 209 -19.75 -5.91 -3.28
C ARG A 209 -20.44 -6.79 -2.21
N PRO A 210 -21.00 -7.98 -2.51
CA PRO A 210 -21.53 -8.88 -1.49
C PRO A 210 -20.51 -9.25 -0.40
N ALA A 211 -19.24 -9.45 -0.79
CA ALA A 211 -18.15 -9.71 0.14
C ALA A 211 -17.56 -8.43 0.77
N ARG A 212 -17.97 -7.24 0.30
CA ARG A 212 -17.42 -5.91 0.67
C ARG A 212 -15.91 -5.80 0.39
N LEU A 213 -15.47 -6.37 -0.74
CA LEU A 213 -14.06 -6.42 -1.13
C LEU A 213 -13.72 -5.54 -2.32
N ASP A 214 -14.68 -4.86 -2.93
CA ASP A 214 -14.50 -3.96 -4.09
C ASP A 214 -13.45 -2.87 -3.81
N ALA A 215 -13.57 -2.15 -2.69
CA ALA A 215 -12.59 -1.15 -2.29
C ALA A 215 -11.22 -1.75 -1.93
N THR A 216 -11.19 -2.97 -1.38
CA THR A 216 -9.94 -3.68 -1.09
C THR A 216 -9.24 -4.05 -2.39
N VAL A 217 -9.94 -4.64 -3.36
CA VAL A 217 -9.38 -4.99 -4.68
C VAL A 217 -8.92 -3.75 -5.43
N GLN A 218 -9.66 -2.64 -5.38
CA GLN A 218 -9.20 -1.37 -5.96
C GLN A 218 -7.85 -0.91 -5.38
N LYS A 219 -7.62 -1.09 -4.06
CA LYS A 219 -6.31 -0.83 -3.44
C LYS A 219 -5.22 -1.74 -4.01
N MET A 220 -5.52 -3.02 -4.21
CA MET A 220 -4.56 -3.99 -4.75
C MET A 220 -4.09 -3.56 -6.15
N ARG A 221 -5.03 -3.16 -7.01
CA ARG A 221 -4.73 -2.68 -8.37
C ARG A 221 -3.89 -1.41 -8.37
N CYS A 222 -4.20 -0.46 -7.48
CA CYS A 222 -3.41 0.76 -7.32
C CYS A 222 -2.00 0.46 -6.80
N LEU A 223 -1.87 -0.39 -5.77
CA LEU A 223 -0.57 -0.82 -5.25
C LEU A 223 0.25 -1.55 -6.31
N HIS A 224 -0.38 -2.42 -7.10
CA HIS A 224 0.28 -3.11 -8.20
C HIS A 224 0.88 -2.12 -9.21
N ALA A 225 0.09 -1.13 -9.67
CA ALA A 225 0.59 -0.08 -10.56
C ALA A 225 1.70 0.77 -9.90
N THR A 226 1.53 1.15 -8.63
CA THR A 226 2.56 1.86 -7.84
C THR A 226 3.87 1.07 -7.78
N ASN A 227 3.83 -0.23 -7.53
CA ASN A 227 5.02 -1.08 -7.43
C ASN A 227 5.75 -1.19 -8.77
N ARG A 228 5.01 -1.24 -9.89
CA ARG A 228 5.61 -1.19 -11.22
C ARG A 228 6.30 0.14 -11.50
N ILE A 229 5.66 1.25 -11.16
CA ILE A 229 6.27 2.59 -11.29
C ILE A 229 7.53 2.70 -10.42
N ARG A 230 7.50 2.17 -9.19
CA ARG A 230 8.68 2.11 -8.31
C ARG A 230 9.82 1.30 -8.92
N ALA A 231 9.52 0.18 -9.56
CA ALA A 231 10.53 -0.64 -10.22
C ALA A 231 11.20 0.11 -11.39
N GLU A 232 10.40 0.78 -12.23
CA GLU A 232 10.91 1.59 -13.35
C GLU A 232 11.69 2.84 -12.90
N LEU A 233 11.37 3.38 -11.73
CA LEU A 233 11.99 4.58 -11.15
C LEU A 233 12.98 4.25 -10.02
N ALA A 234 13.44 3.00 -9.88
CA ALA A 234 14.25 2.58 -8.74
C ALA A 234 15.51 3.45 -8.57
N GLY A 235 16.19 3.78 -9.68
CA GLY A 235 17.38 4.63 -9.67
C GLY A 235 17.08 6.09 -9.35
N GLU A 236 15.96 6.63 -9.81
CA GLU A 236 15.50 7.98 -9.47
C GLU A 236 15.03 8.09 -8.00
N ILE A 237 14.37 7.05 -7.47
CA ILE A 237 13.99 6.97 -6.05
C ILE A 237 15.24 7.00 -5.17
N GLU A 238 16.25 6.19 -5.49
CA GLU A 238 17.50 6.13 -4.71
C GLU A 238 18.29 7.43 -4.79
N ARG A 239 18.40 8.03 -5.98
CA ARG A 239 19.27 9.20 -6.20
C ARG A 239 18.63 10.53 -5.79
N GLU A 240 17.36 10.71 -6.10
CA GLU A 240 16.66 11.99 -5.96
C GLU A 240 15.69 12.01 -4.78
N GLY A 241 15.46 10.87 -4.11
CA GLY A 241 14.56 10.77 -2.96
C GLY A 241 13.08 10.98 -3.29
N ILE A 242 12.66 10.74 -4.54
CA ILE A 242 11.25 10.88 -4.92
C ILE A 242 10.36 9.87 -4.20
N LEU A 243 9.12 10.28 -3.93
CA LEU A 243 8.15 9.50 -3.19
C LEU A 243 7.05 9.01 -4.14
N VAL A 244 7.12 7.73 -4.52
CA VAL A 244 6.04 7.05 -5.26
C VAL A 244 5.21 6.24 -4.25
N ARG A 245 3.89 6.50 -4.16
CA ARG A 245 3.02 5.80 -3.20
C ARG A 245 1.60 5.61 -3.72
N THR A 246 0.87 4.75 -3.02
CA THR A 246 -0.57 4.61 -3.16
C THR A 246 -1.25 5.15 -1.90
N ALA A 247 -2.37 5.83 -2.07
CA ALA A 247 -3.21 6.34 -0.98
C ALA A 247 -4.69 6.05 -1.26
N MET A 248 -5.56 6.40 -0.31
CA MET A 248 -6.99 6.23 -0.44
C MET A 248 -7.73 7.50 -0.03
N SER A 249 -8.75 7.86 -0.81
CA SER A 249 -9.69 8.92 -0.43
C SER A 249 -11.10 8.52 -0.82
N ARG A 250 -12.04 8.58 0.14
CA ARG A 250 -13.47 8.24 -0.07
C ARG A 250 -13.70 6.88 -0.76
N GLY A 251 -12.85 5.89 -0.48
CA GLY A 251 -12.92 4.56 -1.08
C GLY A 251 -12.31 4.45 -2.48
N GLN A 252 -11.76 5.54 -3.02
CA GLN A 252 -11.06 5.58 -4.30
C GLN A 252 -9.55 5.48 -4.09
N GLY A 253 -8.89 4.69 -4.93
CA GLY A 253 -7.45 4.57 -4.96
C GLY A 253 -6.79 5.81 -5.57
N ILE A 254 -5.63 6.17 -5.04
CA ILE A 254 -4.78 7.24 -5.52
C ILE A 254 -3.42 6.61 -5.81
N VAL A 255 -2.92 6.78 -7.04
CA VAL A 255 -1.53 6.51 -7.39
C VAL A 255 -0.85 7.86 -7.56
N GLU A 256 0.26 8.09 -6.86
CA GLU A 256 0.89 9.41 -6.85
C GLU A 256 2.41 9.35 -6.72
N MET A 257 3.05 10.40 -7.23
CA MET A 257 4.47 10.66 -7.05
C MET A 257 4.70 12.12 -6.69
N PHE A 258 5.57 12.37 -5.71
CA PHE A 258 6.07 13.72 -5.41
C PHE A 258 7.60 13.75 -5.31
N THR A 259 8.21 14.83 -5.81
CA THR A 259 9.65 15.08 -5.68
C THR A 259 10.06 15.43 -4.24
N ALA A 260 9.11 15.91 -3.42
CA ALA A 260 9.31 16.22 -2.01
C ALA A 260 7.95 16.16 -1.28
N CYS A 261 7.91 15.55 -0.09
CA CYS A 261 6.74 15.58 0.78
C CYS A 261 7.20 15.59 2.26
N PRO A 262 6.96 16.65 3.04
CA PRO A 262 6.28 17.90 2.65
C PRO A 262 7.05 18.68 1.57
N GLY A 263 6.35 19.59 0.87
CA GLY A 263 6.97 20.42 -0.17
C GLY A 263 7.98 21.45 0.37
N PRO A 264 8.56 22.29 -0.51
CA PRO A 264 8.11 22.55 -1.88
C PRO A 264 8.52 21.46 -2.88
N GLY A 265 7.68 21.19 -3.87
CA GLY A 265 7.97 20.18 -4.89
C GLY A 265 6.90 20.08 -5.98
N PHE A 266 7.16 19.19 -6.94
CA PHE A 266 6.25 18.86 -8.02
C PHE A 266 5.82 17.40 -7.91
N GLY A 267 4.76 17.07 -8.59
CA GLY A 267 4.29 15.69 -8.65
C GLY A 267 3.07 15.52 -9.52
N TRP A 268 2.54 14.31 -9.49
CA TRP A 268 1.33 13.96 -10.22
C TRP A 268 0.48 13.00 -9.40
N GLN A 269 -0.82 12.96 -9.72
CA GLN A 269 -1.77 12.02 -9.14
C GLN A 269 -2.67 11.42 -10.21
N ILE A 270 -2.96 10.14 -10.08
CA ILE A 270 -4.07 9.47 -10.75
C ILE A 270 -5.10 9.16 -9.69
N GLN A 271 -6.25 9.82 -9.77
CA GLN A 271 -7.34 9.71 -8.79
C GLN A 271 -8.68 9.95 -9.47
N GLU A 272 -9.69 9.12 -9.15
CA GLU A 272 -11.08 9.31 -9.61
C GLU A 272 -11.21 9.47 -11.13
N GLY A 273 -10.42 8.69 -11.89
CA GLY A 273 -10.40 8.77 -13.35
C GLY A 273 -9.90 10.11 -13.88
N GLN A 274 -9.00 10.76 -13.15
CA GLN A 274 -8.32 11.98 -13.57
C GLN A 274 -6.82 11.79 -13.46
N PHE A 275 -6.09 12.34 -14.43
CA PHE A 275 -4.66 12.57 -14.32
C PHE A 275 -4.42 14.03 -13.90
N ARG A 276 -3.64 14.24 -12.84
CA ARG A 276 -3.42 15.54 -12.22
C ARG A 276 -1.94 15.86 -12.18
N LEU A 277 -1.59 17.09 -12.53
CA LEU A 277 -0.26 17.66 -12.33
C LEU A 277 -0.34 18.59 -11.12
N VAL A 278 0.62 18.45 -10.21
CA VAL A 278 0.57 18.98 -8.86
C VAL A 278 1.83 19.79 -8.56
N ASN A 279 1.63 20.92 -7.86
CA ASN A 279 2.69 21.60 -7.15
C ASN A 279 2.35 21.63 -5.65
N LEU A 280 3.31 21.19 -4.85
CA LEU A 280 3.30 21.32 -3.39
C LEU A 280 4.10 22.58 -3.05
N THR A 281 3.46 23.58 -2.46
CA THR A 281 4.13 24.86 -2.16
C THR A 281 4.97 24.81 -0.88
N GLY A 282 4.80 23.78 -0.05
CA GLY A 282 5.50 23.62 1.22
C GLY A 282 5.07 24.60 2.33
N ALA A 283 5.90 24.69 3.36
CA ALA A 283 5.74 25.67 4.44
C ALA A 283 6.18 27.06 3.95
N GLY A 284 5.26 28.02 3.85
CA GLY A 284 5.53 29.35 3.33
C GLY A 284 4.32 30.29 3.40
N PRO A 285 4.38 31.47 2.76
CA PRO A 285 3.29 32.45 2.80
C PRO A 285 1.95 31.93 2.26
N GLY A 286 2.01 30.98 1.32
CA GLY A 286 0.84 30.28 0.81
C GLY A 286 0.35 29.14 1.70
N HIS A 287 1.03 28.74 2.77
CA HIS A 287 0.66 27.56 3.56
C HIS A 287 -0.56 27.84 4.46
N GLY A 288 -1.63 27.05 4.36
CA GLY A 288 -2.78 27.08 5.27
C GLY A 288 -4.13 27.30 4.59
N LYS A 289 -5.17 27.55 5.39
CA LYS A 289 -6.53 27.81 4.92
C LYS A 289 -6.73 29.31 4.59
N GLY A 290 -7.72 29.62 3.75
CA GLY A 290 -8.11 30.99 3.39
C GLY A 290 -7.83 31.34 1.93
N GLU A 291 -8.63 32.27 1.39
CA GLU A 291 -8.56 32.69 -0.02
C GLU A 291 -7.26 33.42 -0.35
N GLU A 292 -6.77 34.27 0.54
CA GLU A 292 -5.50 35.00 0.34
C GLU A 292 -4.32 34.03 0.21
N ARG A 293 -4.20 33.07 1.14
CA ARG A 293 -3.14 32.05 1.07
C ARG A 293 -3.28 31.17 -0.16
N ARG A 294 -4.52 30.84 -0.55
CA ARG A 294 -4.80 30.15 -1.81
C ARG A 294 -4.31 30.95 -3.01
N ALA A 295 -4.62 32.25 -3.09
CA ALA A 295 -4.16 33.12 -4.18
C ALA A 295 -2.63 33.19 -4.26
N VAL A 296 -1.93 33.19 -3.12
CA VAL A 296 -0.47 33.09 -3.08
C VAL A 296 0.02 31.77 -3.68
N ARG A 297 -0.57 30.62 -3.29
CA ARG A 297 -0.21 29.32 -3.87
C ARG A 297 -0.46 29.24 -5.37
N GLU A 298 -1.62 29.74 -5.83
CA GLU A 298 -1.94 29.78 -7.26
C GLU A 298 -0.98 30.71 -8.03
N GLY A 299 -0.62 31.86 -7.43
CA GLY A 299 0.38 32.76 -7.99
C GLY A 299 1.76 32.11 -8.14
N GLN A 300 2.20 31.33 -7.16
CA GLN A 300 3.43 30.54 -7.23
C GLN A 300 3.35 29.49 -8.35
N ALA A 301 2.25 28.73 -8.43
CA ALA A 301 2.07 27.72 -9.47
C ALA A 301 2.02 28.30 -10.89
N ARG A 302 1.53 29.53 -11.08
CA ARG A 302 1.56 30.21 -12.39
C ARG A 302 2.97 30.45 -12.92
N ALA A 303 3.95 30.64 -12.03
CA ALA A 303 5.35 30.77 -12.44
C ALA A 303 5.89 29.49 -13.10
N PHE A 304 5.26 28.34 -12.83
CA PHE A 304 5.61 27.04 -13.38
C PHE A 304 4.62 26.56 -14.44
N GLY A 305 4.00 27.48 -15.19
CA GLY A 305 2.93 27.17 -16.15
C GLY A 305 3.27 26.08 -17.17
N ASP A 306 4.54 25.96 -17.56
CA ASP A 306 5.02 24.93 -18.50
C ASP A 306 4.91 23.51 -17.93
N TYR A 307 5.07 23.33 -16.62
CA TYR A 307 4.88 22.04 -15.96
C TYR A 307 3.42 21.57 -16.03
N PHE A 308 2.46 22.49 -16.08
CA PHE A 308 1.02 22.17 -16.07
C PHE A 308 0.41 21.95 -17.47
N ARG A 309 1.24 21.66 -18.48
CA ARG A 309 0.78 21.34 -19.83
C ARG A 309 0.52 19.84 -19.97
N PHE A 310 -0.59 19.50 -20.61
CA PHE A 310 -1.01 18.10 -20.81
C PHE A 310 -0.69 17.55 -22.20
N ASP A 311 0.04 18.28 -23.04
CA ASP A 311 0.35 17.89 -24.42
C ASP A 311 0.96 16.48 -24.49
N ARG A 312 1.98 16.20 -23.66
CA ARG A 312 2.60 14.86 -23.58
C ARG A 312 1.66 13.77 -23.08
N ALA A 313 0.74 14.10 -22.17
CA ALA A 313 -0.27 13.13 -21.75
C ALA A 313 -1.23 12.83 -22.90
N ARG A 314 -1.57 13.82 -23.74
CA ARG A 314 -2.41 13.62 -24.92
C ARG A 314 -1.70 12.87 -26.04
N ASP A 315 -0.39 13.05 -26.20
CA ASP A 315 0.40 12.26 -27.14
C ASP A 315 0.34 10.76 -26.82
N LEU A 316 0.34 10.41 -25.52
CA LEU A 316 0.26 9.03 -25.05
C LEU A 316 -1.17 8.47 -25.04
N LEU A 317 -2.14 9.27 -24.59
CA LEU A 317 -3.50 8.79 -24.29
C LEU A 317 -4.52 9.12 -25.38
N GLY A 318 -4.16 9.96 -26.34
CA GLY A 318 -5.12 10.62 -27.23
C GLY A 318 -5.89 11.75 -26.52
N ASP A 319 -7.08 12.05 -27.02
CA ASP A 319 -7.91 13.12 -26.44
C ASP A 319 -8.48 12.71 -25.07
N THR A 320 -7.95 13.33 -24.01
CA THR A 320 -8.37 13.15 -22.61
C THR A 320 -9.54 14.07 -22.22
N GLY A 321 -10.14 14.80 -23.15
CA GLY A 321 -11.18 15.80 -22.86
C GLY A 321 -10.59 17.11 -22.28
N PRO A 322 -11.42 18.03 -21.78
CA PRO A 322 -10.98 19.37 -21.43
C PRO A 322 -10.18 19.42 -20.11
N GLU A 323 -9.18 20.28 -20.07
CA GLU A 323 -8.42 20.59 -18.85
C GLU A 323 -9.28 21.27 -17.78
N ARG A 324 -8.96 21.01 -16.52
CA ARG A 324 -9.68 21.54 -15.36
C ARG A 324 -8.71 22.16 -14.34
N PRO A 325 -9.00 23.38 -13.84
CA PRO A 325 -10.07 24.29 -14.29
C PRO A 325 -9.85 24.75 -15.74
N GLY A 326 -10.94 24.99 -16.48
CA GLY A 326 -10.86 25.55 -17.82
C GLY A 326 -10.39 27.01 -17.76
N VAL A 327 -9.60 27.42 -18.75
CA VAL A 327 -9.03 28.77 -18.84
C VAL A 327 -9.25 29.29 -20.27
N SER A 328 -9.76 30.52 -20.41
CA SER A 328 -9.85 31.18 -21.71
C SER A 328 -8.44 31.54 -22.23
N PRO A 329 -8.19 31.57 -23.54
CA PRO A 329 -6.84 31.80 -24.10
C PRO A 329 -6.11 33.03 -23.56
N ASP A 330 -6.86 34.10 -23.22
CA ASP A 330 -6.31 35.38 -22.76
C ASP A 330 -6.24 35.51 -21.23
N GLN A 331 -6.58 34.45 -20.49
CA GLN A 331 -6.57 34.48 -19.02
C GLN A 331 -5.38 33.72 -18.44
N PRO A 332 -4.80 34.18 -17.32
CA PRO A 332 -3.80 33.43 -16.59
C PRO A 332 -4.33 32.06 -16.15
N LEU A 333 -3.42 31.07 -16.04
CA LEU A 333 -3.80 29.72 -15.62
C LEU A 333 -4.53 29.72 -14.26
N SER A 334 -5.64 28.99 -14.21
CA SER A 334 -6.40 28.73 -12.98
C SER A 334 -6.06 27.36 -12.41
N PHE A 335 -6.21 27.22 -11.10
CA PHE A 335 -5.84 26.00 -10.38
C PHE A 335 -6.96 25.54 -9.44
N ASN A 336 -7.05 24.23 -9.28
CA ASN A 336 -7.69 23.65 -8.11
C ASN A 336 -6.67 23.54 -6.98
N GLY A 337 -7.13 23.34 -5.75
CA GLY A 337 -6.21 23.15 -4.64
C GLY A 337 -6.89 22.72 -3.35
N PHE A 338 -6.06 22.17 -2.46
CA PHE A 338 -6.44 21.80 -1.11
C PHE A 338 -5.50 22.51 -0.13
N ALA A 339 -6.03 22.89 1.03
CA ALA A 339 -5.18 23.35 2.12
C ALA A 339 -4.39 22.14 2.69
N PRO A 340 -3.17 22.34 3.19
CA PRO A 340 -2.55 23.64 3.40
C PRO A 340 -1.68 24.15 2.23
N ASP A 341 -1.17 23.28 1.36
CA ASP A 341 -0.05 23.61 0.46
C ASP A 341 -0.15 22.96 -0.93
N PHE A 342 -1.36 22.57 -1.34
CA PHE A 342 -1.57 21.75 -2.53
C PHE A 342 -2.31 22.51 -3.63
N VAL A 343 -1.75 22.56 -4.84
CA VAL A 343 -2.41 23.10 -6.04
C VAL A 343 -2.20 22.20 -7.25
N TYR A 344 -3.21 22.12 -8.12
CA TYR A 344 -3.18 21.19 -9.25
C TYR A 344 -4.05 21.65 -10.42
N ARG A 345 -3.74 21.06 -11.58
CA ARG A 345 -4.62 21.00 -12.76
C ARG A 345 -4.82 19.55 -13.17
N SER A 346 -5.88 19.27 -13.91
CA SER A 346 -6.20 17.90 -14.30
C SER A 346 -6.84 17.76 -15.67
N VAL A 347 -6.76 16.55 -16.22
CA VAL A 347 -7.53 16.07 -17.37
C VAL A 347 -8.28 14.79 -17.01
N PRO A 348 -9.47 14.54 -17.59
CA PRO A 348 -10.14 13.25 -17.50
C PRO A 348 -9.29 12.10 -18.06
N ALA A 349 -9.18 11.00 -17.33
CA ALA A 349 -8.49 9.78 -17.72
C ALA A 349 -9.13 8.53 -17.06
N PRO A 350 -10.44 8.24 -17.30
CA PRO A 350 -11.15 7.16 -16.60
C PRO A 350 -10.80 5.75 -17.10
N GLY A 351 -10.27 5.63 -18.32
CA GLY A 351 -10.02 4.35 -19.00
C GLY A 351 -8.56 3.92 -19.04
N LEU A 352 -7.70 4.47 -18.18
CA LEU A 352 -6.28 4.14 -18.21
C LEU A 352 -6.05 2.66 -17.93
N THR A 353 -5.29 2.01 -18.82
CA THR A 353 -4.76 0.66 -18.56
C THR A 353 -3.60 0.72 -17.57
N ILE A 354 -3.21 -0.43 -17.00
CA ILE A 354 -2.05 -0.50 -16.11
C ILE A 354 -0.79 0.01 -16.82
N GLU A 355 -0.55 -0.41 -18.06
CA GLU A 355 0.60 0.05 -18.86
C GLU A 355 0.60 1.58 -19.02
N GLN A 356 -0.54 2.16 -19.41
CA GLN A 356 -0.66 3.61 -19.55
C GLN A 356 -0.45 4.36 -18.23
N VAL A 357 -0.89 3.80 -17.10
CA VAL A 357 -0.62 4.36 -15.77
C VAL A 357 0.87 4.35 -15.45
N VAL A 358 1.57 3.25 -15.76
CA VAL A 358 3.02 3.17 -15.55
C VAL A 358 3.75 4.16 -16.44
N ASP A 359 3.44 4.22 -17.73
CA ASP A 359 4.07 5.12 -18.69
C ASP A 359 3.87 6.58 -18.31
N LEU A 360 2.63 6.99 -18.03
CA LEU A 360 2.34 8.35 -17.53
C LEU A 360 3.13 8.63 -16.25
N GLY A 361 3.11 7.69 -15.31
CA GLY A 361 3.75 7.86 -14.01
C GLY A 361 5.26 8.08 -14.13
N VAL A 362 5.93 7.30 -14.97
CA VAL A 362 7.37 7.40 -15.23
C VAL A 362 7.72 8.68 -15.99
N ILE A 363 7.00 8.98 -17.08
CA ILE A 363 7.25 10.16 -17.91
C ILE A 363 7.10 11.44 -17.07
N PHE A 364 5.97 11.57 -16.37
CA PHE A 364 5.71 12.76 -15.58
C PHE A 364 6.50 12.79 -14.28
N ALA A 365 7.06 11.66 -13.83
CA ALA A 365 8.03 11.71 -12.74
C ALA A 365 9.32 12.41 -13.14
N ARG A 366 9.81 12.13 -14.36
CA ARG A 366 11.00 12.78 -14.91
C ARG A 366 10.76 14.25 -15.24
N GLU A 367 9.56 14.60 -15.73
CA GLU A 367 9.18 16.01 -15.91
C GLU A 367 9.08 16.77 -14.58
N ALA A 368 8.54 16.13 -13.53
CA ALA A 368 8.48 16.74 -12.20
C ALA A 368 9.88 16.96 -11.62
N LEU A 369 10.79 16.00 -11.79
CA LEU A 369 12.19 16.14 -11.39
C LEU A 369 12.90 17.28 -12.15
N LYS A 370 12.68 17.39 -13.45
CA LYS A 370 13.21 18.50 -14.25
C LYS A 370 12.67 19.85 -13.76
N ALA A 371 11.36 19.97 -13.58
CA ALA A 371 10.73 21.18 -13.07
C ALA A 371 11.24 21.53 -11.65
N HIS A 372 11.48 20.51 -10.81
CA HIS A 372 12.07 20.69 -9.49
C HIS A 372 13.49 21.26 -9.59
N ALA A 373 14.34 20.68 -10.43
CA ALA A 373 15.70 21.16 -10.63
C ALA A 373 15.73 22.59 -11.19
N ASP A 374 14.88 22.91 -12.17
CA ASP A 374 14.78 24.25 -12.76
C ASP A 374 14.30 25.29 -11.74
N ALA A 375 13.40 24.91 -10.83
CA ALA A 375 12.84 25.82 -9.82
C ALA A 375 13.69 25.97 -8.55
N PHE A 376 14.36 24.89 -8.11
CA PHE A 376 14.99 24.80 -6.79
C PHE A 376 16.47 24.37 -6.82
N GLY A 377 17.02 23.99 -7.97
CA GLY A 377 18.35 23.40 -8.10
C GLY A 377 19.52 24.32 -7.70
N ASP A 378 19.36 25.63 -7.83
CA ASP A 378 20.40 26.60 -7.42
C ASP A 378 20.39 26.88 -5.91
N VAL A 379 19.28 26.62 -5.21
CA VAL A 379 19.16 26.84 -3.76
C VAL A 379 19.92 25.76 -2.97
N LEU A 380 20.04 24.54 -3.51
CA LEU A 380 20.75 23.43 -2.87
C LEU A 380 22.29 23.48 -3.04
N ARG A 381 22.81 24.28 -3.97
CA ARG A 381 24.26 24.46 -4.18
C ARG A 381 24.88 25.55 -3.29
N ALA A 382 24.07 26.39 -2.66
CA ALA A 382 24.55 27.49 -1.84
C ALA A 382 24.86 27.10 -0.38
N ASP A 383 24.41 25.92 0.06
CA ASP A 383 24.62 25.38 1.42
C ASP A 383 25.56 24.15 1.44
N GLY A 384 26.33 23.92 0.36
CA GLY A 384 27.32 22.83 0.22
C GLY A 384 28.75 23.23 0.55
#